data_AF-A0A8D8GFF6-F1
#
_entry.id   AF-A0A8D8GFF6-F1
#
_cell.length_a   1.000
_cell.length_b   1.000
_cell.length_c   1.000
_cell.angle_alpha   90.00
_cell.angle_beta   90.00
_cell.angle_gamma   90.00
#
_symmetry.space_group_name_H-M   'P 1'
#
loop_
_entity.id
_entity.type
_entity.pdbx_description
1 polymer ?
#
loop_
_entity_poly.entity_id
_entity_poly.type
_entity_poly.pdbx_seq_one_letter_code
_entity_poly.pdbx_strand_id
1 'polypeptide(L)'
;MTENAIDTDNNESDDEESAPKDFGKRQKVGLTRKSCCSNGTLSGSYHLVRRLTRFLRIAGMAEFGEDMFNISKFSIFQPGPSQTKDQVCKVKDHHASHVVRLKIAPDAAKVGPFHDCLKKYLGHTHCVHRKFNLRIGKEIDTLQGKMLPILLSINWRKENPNQLSAGAANVLNTIKNEWLKLLKIAIATPSYHVEQFGELGKAVSFIEAMSLNVLYRKTRVGIDYMLAAEKIRNEIGEKIKIYFESKNKKK
;
A
#
# COMPACT_ATOMS: atom_id res chain seq x y z
N MET A 1 1.59 -28.01 24.10
CA MET A 1 2.72 -27.17 23.65
C MET A 1 2.17 -26.23 22.58
N THR A 2 1.84 -25.00 22.96
CA THR A 2 1.15 -24.02 22.11
C THR A 2 2.17 -23.03 21.54
N GLU A 3 2.20 -22.93 20.21
CA GLU A 3 3.04 -22.00 19.46
C GLU A 3 2.62 -20.55 19.72
N ASN A 4 3.53 -19.77 20.32
CA ASN A 4 3.40 -18.32 20.43
C ASN A 4 3.88 -17.67 19.13
N ALA A 5 2.97 -17.47 18.18
CA ALA A 5 3.21 -16.55 17.07
C ALA A 5 3.25 -15.12 17.62
N ILE A 6 4.41 -14.46 17.54
CA ILE A 6 4.61 -13.06 17.93
C ILE A 6 4.04 -12.18 16.81
N ASP A 7 2.96 -11.45 17.10
CA ASP A 7 2.34 -10.48 16.18
C ASP A 7 3.21 -9.23 16.11
N THR A 8 3.64 -8.89 14.90
CA THR A 8 4.23 -7.60 14.57
C THR A 8 3.29 -6.82 13.65
N ASP A 9 2.13 -6.45 14.19
CA ASP A 9 1.34 -5.33 13.64
C ASP A 9 1.78 -4.06 14.36
N ASN A 10 2.94 -3.54 13.94
CA ASN A 10 3.39 -2.21 14.32
C ASN A 10 2.48 -1.18 13.62
N ASN A 11 1.57 -0.60 14.39
CA ASN A 11 1.14 0.81 14.31
C ASN A 11 1.21 1.46 12.91
N GLU A 12 0.22 1.19 12.03
CA GLU A 12 -0.21 2.18 11.02
C GLU A 12 -1.01 3.33 11.71
N SER A 13 -0.57 3.81 12.88
CA SER A 13 -1.17 4.94 13.61
C SER A 13 -0.63 6.29 13.16
N ASP A 14 0.48 6.33 12.43
CA ASP A 14 1.20 7.58 12.14
C ASP A 14 0.74 8.22 10.81
N ASP A 15 -0.31 7.66 10.18
CA ASP A 15 -0.88 8.18 8.93
C ASP A 15 -1.83 9.39 9.16
N GLU A 16 -2.08 9.84 10.40
CA GLU A 16 -3.10 10.86 10.73
C GLU A 16 -2.60 12.33 10.76
N GLU A 17 -1.28 12.62 10.85
CA GLU A 17 -0.86 13.99 11.20
C GLU A 17 -0.84 15.01 10.03
N SER A 18 -1.15 14.62 8.79
CA SER A 18 -1.14 15.57 7.66
C SER A 18 -2.31 15.48 6.69
N ALA A 19 -3.39 14.79 7.07
CA ALA A 19 -4.69 14.88 6.39
C ALA A 19 -5.64 15.77 7.23
N PRO A 20 -6.69 16.39 6.65
CA PRO A 20 -7.68 17.12 7.43
C PRO A 20 -8.20 16.24 8.58
N LYS A 21 -8.21 16.78 9.81
CA LYS A 21 -8.50 16.08 11.09
C LYS A 21 -9.85 15.33 11.14
N ASP A 22 -10.69 15.47 10.11
CA ASP A 22 -11.99 14.82 9.96
C ASP A 22 -11.98 13.47 9.22
N PHE A 23 -10.81 12.95 8.82
CA PHE A 23 -10.72 11.68 8.12
C PHE A 23 -10.82 10.46 9.07
N GLY A 24 -11.93 10.36 9.77
CA GLY A 24 -12.42 9.14 10.42
C GLY A 24 -11.69 8.76 11.71
N LYS A 25 -12.24 9.18 12.86
CA LYS A 25 -11.94 8.56 14.15
C LYS A 25 -12.17 7.05 14.03
N ARG A 26 -11.11 6.24 14.08
CA ARG A 26 -11.24 4.82 14.44
C ARG A 26 -11.86 4.78 15.84
N GLN A 27 -13.05 4.19 15.98
CA GLN A 27 -13.59 3.87 17.31
C GLN A 27 -12.57 2.94 18.00
N LYS A 28 -11.94 3.43 19.08
CA LYS A 28 -11.05 2.64 19.92
C LYS A 28 -11.89 1.59 20.65
N VAL A 29 -11.83 0.34 20.21
CA VAL A 29 -12.39 -0.82 20.93
C VAL A 29 -11.28 -1.88 21.01
N GLY A 30 -11.12 -2.48 22.20
CA GLY A 30 -9.99 -3.32 22.61
C GLY A 30 -9.60 -4.41 21.61
N LEU A 31 -8.28 -4.51 21.38
CA LEU A 31 -7.65 -5.43 20.42
C LEU A 31 -7.59 -6.86 20.98
N THR A 32 -8.32 -7.77 20.33
CA THR A 32 -7.93 -9.18 20.24
C THR A 32 -7.90 -9.55 18.76
N ARG A 33 -6.87 -10.34 18.38
CA ARG A 33 -6.61 -10.82 17.00
C ARG A 33 -7.88 -11.29 16.31
N LYS A 34 -8.42 -10.47 15.44
CA LYS A 34 -9.37 -10.91 14.42
C LYS A 34 -8.99 -10.23 13.11
N SER A 35 -8.91 -11.07 12.07
CA SER A 35 -9.11 -10.78 10.64
C SER A 35 -9.39 -9.32 10.32
N CYS A 36 -8.75 -8.75 9.29
CA CYS A 36 -9.04 -7.40 8.76
C CYS A 36 -10.54 -7.11 8.46
N CYS A 37 -11.44 -8.07 8.65
CA CYS A 37 -12.88 -7.94 8.59
C CYS A 37 -13.60 -7.80 9.94
N SER A 38 -12.91 -7.76 11.09
CA SER A 38 -13.57 -7.59 12.40
C SER A 38 -13.78 -6.14 12.83
N ASN A 39 -13.13 -5.18 12.18
CA ASN A 39 -13.16 -3.76 12.59
C ASN A 39 -13.73 -2.86 11.47
N GLY A 40 -15.01 -3.02 11.16
CA GLY A 40 -15.80 -2.05 10.39
C GLY A 40 -15.57 -2.04 8.88
N THR A 41 -16.63 -1.70 8.15
CA THR A 41 -16.59 -1.41 6.71
C THR A 41 -15.84 -0.10 6.48
N LEU A 42 -14.90 -0.06 5.54
CA LEU A 42 -14.19 1.18 5.20
C LEU A 42 -15.03 2.02 4.23
N SER A 43 -14.97 3.35 4.37
CA SER A 43 -15.63 4.25 3.42
C SER A 43 -15.01 4.11 2.03
N GLY A 44 -15.83 4.34 1.00
CA GLY A 44 -15.38 4.29 -0.39
C GLY A 44 -14.27 5.30 -0.66
N SER A 45 -14.44 6.52 -0.16
CA SER A 45 -13.46 7.60 -0.24
C SER A 45 -12.11 7.21 0.38
N TYR A 46 -12.11 6.62 1.59
CA TYR A 46 -10.89 6.12 2.23
C TYR A 46 -10.19 5.08 1.38
N HIS A 47 -10.94 4.11 0.84
CA HIS A 47 -10.37 3.08 -0.04
C HIS A 47 -9.72 3.71 -1.27
N LEU A 48 -10.42 4.60 -1.99
CA LEU A 48 -9.92 5.24 -3.21
C LEU A 48 -8.65 6.07 -2.97
N VAL A 49 -8.60 6.83 -1.86
CA VAL A 49 -7.41 7.60 -1.45
C VAL A 49 -6.25 6.66 -1.07
N ARG A 50 -6.54 5.56 -0.37
CA ARG A 50 -5.52 4.55 -0.02
C ARG A 50 -4.96 3.83 -1.25
N ARG A 51 -5.76 3.64 -2.31
CA ARG A 51 -5.27 3.08 -3.58
C ARG A 51 -4.17 3.95 -4.20
N LEU A 52 -4.33 5.28 -4.19
CA LEU A 52 -3.30 6.21 -4.66
C LEU A 52 -2.06 6.16 -3.76
N THR A 53 -2.25 6.39 -2.46
CA THR A 53 -1.11 6.54 -1.54
C THR A 53 -0.31 5.24 -1.37
N ARG A 54 -0.96 4.07 -1.37
CA ARG A 54 -0.25 2.78 -1.37
C ARG A 54 0.40 2.45 -2.70
N PHE A 55 -0.14 2.92 -3.82
CA PHE A 55 0.52 2.79 -5.11
C PHE A 55 1.84 3.58 -5.14
N LEU A 56 1.86 4.80 -4.60
CA LEU A 56 3.09 5.61 -4.52
C LEU A 56 4.21 4.94 -3.71
N ARG A 57 3.88 4.24 -2.61
CA ARG A 57 4.85 3.48 -1.79
C ARG A 57 5.58 2.39 -2.59
N ILE A 58 5.01 1.88 -3.68
CA ILE A 58 5.64 0.86 -4.54
C ILE A 58 7.00 1.34 -5.07
N ALA A 59 7.14 2.63 -5.35
CA ALA A 59 8.38 3.19 -5.88
C ALA A 59 9.55 3.00 -4.90
N GLY A 60 9.32 3.32 -3.62
CA GLY A 60 10.31 3.12 -2.57
C GLY A 60 10.65 1.65 -2.33
N MET A 61 9.65 0.77 -2.42
CA MET A 61 9.87 -0.68 -2.29
C MET A 61 10.68 -1.25 -3.47
N ALA A 62 10.44 -0.74 -4.68
CA ALA A 62 11.19 -1.16 -5.87
C ALA A 62 12.66 -0.72 -5.78
N GLU A 63 12.92 0.51 -5.34
CA GLU A 63 14.28 1.01 -5.14
C GLU A 63 15.04 0.25 -4.05
N PHE A 64 14.37 -0.11 -2.96
CA PHE A 64 14.98 -1.00 -1.97
C PHE A 64 15.41 -2.33 -2.61
N GLY A 65 14.60 -2.90 -3.50
CA GLY A 65 14.95 -4.14 -4.19
C GLY A 65 16.15 -3.99 -5.13
N GLU A 66 16.25 -2.86 -5.84
CA GLU A 66 17.38 -2.53 -6.71
C GLU A 66 18.67 -2.37 -5.90
N ASP A 67 18.63 -1.58 -4.83
CA ASP A 67 19.81 -1.32 -4.00
C ASP A 67 20.30 -2.57 -3.24
N MET A 68 19.38 -3.36 -2.68
CA MET A 68 19.72 -4.46 -1.79
C MET A 68 19.99 -5.78 -2.53
N PHE A 69 19.34 -6.00 -3.66
CA PHE A 69 19.37 -7.28 -4.37
C PHE A 69 19.81 -7.16 -5.83
N ASN A 70 20.17 -5.95 -6.30
CA ASN A 70 20.57 -5.68 -7.68
C ASN A 70 19.50 -6.14 -8.70
N ILE A 71 18.22 -6.09 -8.32
CA ILE A 71 17.09 -6.38 -9.19
C ILE A 71 16.58 -5.05 -9.72
N SER A 72 16.64 -4.82 -11.04
CA SER A 72 16.17 -3.56 -11.63
C SER A 72 14.79 -3.18 -11.11
N LYS A 73 14.62 -1.94 -10.62
CA LYS A 73 13.33 -1.51 -10.06
C LYS A 73 12.18 -1.59 -11.06
N PHE A 74 12.47 -1.48 -12.35
CA PHE A 74 11.52 -1.63 -13.45
C PHE A 74 11.07 -3.07 -13.69
N SER A 75 11.82 -4.06 -13.19
CA SER A 75 11.48 -5.47 -13.35
C SER A 75 10.77 -6.06 -12.14
N ILE A 76 10.81 -5.43 -10.95
CA ILE A 76 10.25 -6.00 -9.71
C ILE A 76 8.73 -6.19 -9.79
N PHE A 77 8.02 -5.21 -10.35
CA PHE A 77 6.57 -5.20 -10.42
C PHE A 77 6.09 -5.22 -11.86
N GLN A 78 5.01 -5.96 -12.11
CA GLN A 78 4.35 -6.00 -13.41
C GLN A 78 2.86 -5.64 -13.27
N PRO A 79 2.26 -4.95 -14.25
CA PRO A 79 0.80 -4.78 -14.28
C PRO A 79 0.10 -6.14 -14.30
N GLY A 80 -0.94 -6.30 -13.48
CA GLY A 80 -1.76 -7.50 -13.52
C GLY A 80 -2.42 -7.83 -12.18
N PRO A 81 -3.31 -8.83 -12.15
CA PRO A 81 -3.97 -9.25 -10.93
C PRO A 81 -2.95 -9.65 -9.86
N SER A 82 -3.23 -9.28 -8.60
CA SER A 82 -2.44 -9.74 -7.46
C SER A 82 -2.37 -11.28 -7.47
N GLN A 83 -1.20 -11.81 -7.16
CA GLN A 83 -0.97 -13.26 -7.00
C GLN A 83 -1.44 -13.77 -5.63
N THR A 84 -1.83 -12.87 -4.73
CA THR A 84 -2.35 -13.23 -3.42
C THR A 84 -3.85 -13.47 -3.50
N LYS A 85 -4.33 -14.50 -2.80
CA LYS A 85 -5.77 -14.72 -2.64
C LYS A 85 -6.39 -13.56 -1.87
N ASP A 86 -7.55 -13.09 -2.36
CA ASP A 86 -8.38 -12.13 -1.63
C ASP A 86 -8.69 -12.66 -0.22
N GLN A 87 -8.68 -11.77 0.76
CA GLN A 87 -9.20 -12.09 2.08
C GLN A 87 -10.72 -12.27 2.03
N VAL A 88 -11.30 -12.93 3.04
CA VAL A 88 -12.75 -13.16 3.10
C VAL A 88 -13.44 -11.99 3.82
N CYS A 89 -14.23 -11.21 3.10
CA CYS A 89 -15.11 -10.17 3.65
C CYS A 89 -16.52 -10.76 3.82
N LYS A 90 -16.99 -10.85 5.07
CA LYS A 90 -18.27 -11.48 5.44
C LYS A 90 -19.48 -10.52 5.45
N VAL A 91 -19.26 -9.24 5.18
CA VAL A 91 -20.30 -8.22 5.23
C VAL A 91 -21.13 -8.27 3.93
N LYS A 92 -22.45 -8.28 4.05
CA LYS A 92 -23.37 -8.25 2.91
C LYS A 92 -23.06 -7.05 2.01
N ASP A 93 -23.13 -7.24 0.70
CA ASP A 93 -22.88 -6.22 -0.34
C ASP A 93 -21.46 -5.62 -0.35
N HIS A 94 -20.56 -6.17 0.46
CA HIS A 94 -19.14 -5.84 0.47
C HIS A 94 -18.32 -6.96 -0.17
N HIS A 95 -17.08 -6.66 -0.49
CA HIS A 95 -16.07 -7.64 -0.85
C HIS A 95 -14.69 -7.19 -0.39
N ALA A 96 -13.75 -8.13 -0.33
CA ALA A 96 -12.36 -7.76 -0.16
C ALA A 96 -11.84 -7.21 -1.50
N SER A 97 -11.23 -6.03 -1.46
CA SER A 97 -10.61 -5.41 -2.62
C SER A 97 -9.16 -5.10 -2.35
N HIS A 98 -8.28 -5.59 -3.21
CA HIS A 98 -6.87 -5.19 -3.21
C HIS A 98 -6.72 -3.69 -3.41
N VAL A 99 -5.85 -3.09 -2.60
CA VAL A 99 -5.59 -1.65 -2.68
C VAL A 99 -4.58 -1.32 -3.79
N VAL A 100 -3.66 -2.25 -4.07
CA VAL A 100 -2.70 -2.16 -5.17
C VAL A 100 -2.78 -3.45 -5.96
N ARG A 101 -2.86 -3.35 -7.28
CA ARG A 101 -2.99 -4.52 -8.16
C ARG A 101 -1.82 -4.61 -9.13
N LEU A 102 -0.76 -5.21 -8.62
CA LEU A 102 0.49 -5.51 -9.34
C LEU A 102 0.88 -6.97 -9.07
N LYS A 103 1.70 -7.53 -9.96
CA LYS A 103 2.35 -8.83 -9.79
C LYS A 103 3.81 -8.63 -9.39
N ILE A 104 4.34 -9.60 -8.65
CA ILE A 104 5.76 -9.67 -8.34
C ILE A 104 6.42 -10.48 -9.46
N ALA A 105 7.48 -9.95 -10.05
CA ALA A 105 8.19 -10.64 -11.11
C ALA A 105 9.01 -11.82 -10.58
N PRO A 106 9.34 -12.80 -11.45
CA PRO A 106 10.04 -14.01 -11.05
C PRO A 106 11.37 -13.75 -10.32
N ASP A 107 12.14 -12.74 -10.72
CA ASP A 107 13.44 -12.47 -10.09
C ASP A 107 13.27 -11.92 -8.68
N ALA A 108 12.31 -11.02 -8.46
CA ALA A 108 11.95 -10.55 -7.12
C ALA A 108 11.39 -11.68 -6.24
N ALA A 109 10.70 -12.67 -6.84
CA ALA A 109 10.14 -13.81 -6.12
C ALA A 109 11.20 -14.81 -5.60
N LYS A 110 12.43 -14.78 -6.15
CA LYS A 110 13.55 -15.65 -5.71
C LYS A 110 14.16 -15.18 -4.39
N VAL A 111 14.00 -13.92 -4.02
CA VAL A 111 14.55 -13.35 -2.78
C VAL A 111 13.53 -13.54 -1.66
N GLY A 112 13.53 -14.70 -1.00
CA GLY A 112 12.47 -15.13 -0.06
C GLY A 112 11.93 -14.04 0.87
N PRO A 113 12.75 -13.41 1.72
CA PRO A 113 12.27 -12.37 2.63
C PRO A 113 11.73 -11.11 1.94
N PHE A 114 12.34 -10.70 0.83
CA PHE A 114 11.88 -9.56 0.04
C PHE A 114 10.53 -9.87 -0.61
N HIS A 115 10.43 -11.04 -1.24
CA HIS A 115 9.21 -11.56 -1.82
C HIS A 115 8.08 -11.65 -0.79
N ASP A 116 8.34 -12.13 0.43
CA ASP A 116 7.33 -12.21 1.49
C ASP A 116 6.83 -10.83 1.91
N CYS A 117 7.72 -9.84 2.00
CA CYS A 117 7.35 -8.45 2.29
C CYS A 117 6.48 -7.85 1.18
N LEU A 118 6.87 -8.05 -0.09
CA LEU A 118 6.10 -7.61 -1.24
C LEU A 118 4.73 -8.30 -1.30
N LYS A 119 4.69 -9.61 -1.07
CA LYS A 119 3.47 -10.42 -1.06
C LYS A 119 2.52 -9.97 0.04
N LYS A 120 3.02 -9.72 1.26
CA LYS A 120 2.20 -9.15 2.35
C LYS A 120 1.65 -7.77 1.96
N TYR A 121 2.48 -6.92 1.37
CA TYR A 121 2.09 -5.56 1.00
C TYR A 121 1.03 -5.50 -0.10
N LEU A 122 1.22 -6.25 -1.19
CA LEU A 122 0.28 -6.35 -2.32
C LEU A 122 -0.97 -7.17 -1.94
N GLY A 123 -0.80 -8.11 -1.01
CA GLY A 123 -1.89 -8.91 -0.42
C GLY A 123 -2.86 -8.12 0.44
N HIS A 124 -2.57 -6.84 0.71
CA HIS A 124 -3.43 -5.99 1.51
C HIS A 124 -4.76 -5.71 0.80
N THR A 125 -5.86 -6.09 1.46
CA THR A 125 -7.22 -5.89 0.99
C THR A 125 -8.02 -5.06 1.98
N HIS A 126 -9.01 -4.32 1.48
CA HIS A 126 -10.02 -3.63 2.27
C HIS A 126 -11.39 -4.30 2.08
N CYS A 127 -12.16 -4.49 3.14
CA CYS A 127 -13.57 -4.88 3.05
C CYS A 127 -14.40 -3.64 2.73
N VAL A 128 -14.78 -3.49 1.47
CA VAL A 128 -15.42 -2.29 0.90
C VAL A 128 -16.72 -2.65 0.23
N HIS A 129 -17.68 -1.72 0.28
CA HIS A 129 -18.94 -1.91 -0.41
C HIS A 129 -18.66 -2.07 -1.91
N ARG A 130 -19.28 -3.07 -2.54
CA ARG A 130 -19.03 -3.46 -3.94
C ARG A 130 -19.11 -2.28 -4.89
N LYS A 131 -20.10 -1.40 -4.75
CA LYS A 131 -20.21 -0.16 -5.52
C LYS A 131 -18.93 0.69 -5.51
N PHE A 132 -18.16 0.79 -4.42
CA PHE A 132 -16.97 1.65 -4.42
C PHE A 132 -15.72 1.01 -5.05
N ASN A 133 -15.85 -0.18 -5.63
CA ASN A 133 -14.72 -0.89 -6.23
C ASN A 133 -15.06 -1.62 -7.53
N LEU A 134 -16.27 -2.17 -7.65
CA LEU A 134 -16.76 -2.69 -8.93
C LEU A 134 -16.74 -1.54 -9.94
N ARG A 135 -16.16 -1.81 -11.12
CA ARG A 135 -15.84 -0.86 -12.19
C ARG A 135 -14.70 0.11 -11.86
N ILE A 136 -14.88 1.06 -10.94
CA ILE A 136 -13.85 2.09 -10.65
C ILE A 136 -12.52 1.47 -10.22
N GLY A 137 -12.57 0.34 -9.49
CA GLY A 137 -11.39 -0.42 -9.11
C GLY A 137 -10.62 -0.95 -10.32
N LYS A 138 -11.31 -1.44 -11.36
CA LYS A 138 -10.68 -1.90 -12.62
C LYS A 138 -10.03 -0.74 -13.36
N GLU A 139 -10.69 0.42 -13.42
CA GLU A 139 -10.14 1.62 -14.05
C GLU A 139 -8.88 2.10 -13.30
N ILE A 140 -8.91 2.07 -11.97
CA ILE A 140 -7.74 2.36 -11.13
C ILE A 140 -6.63 1.31 -11.32
N ASP A 141 -6.95 0.02 -11.41
CA ASP A 141 -5.96 -1.04 -11.68
C ASP A 141 -5.23 -0.79 -13.01
N THR A 142 -5.99 -0.43 -14.06
CA THR A 142 -5.42 -0.04 -15.36
C THR A 142 -4.54 1.20 -15.24
N LEU A 143 -4.99 2.22 -14.50
CA LEU A 143 -4.21 3.43 -14.27
C LEU A 143 -2.91 3.13 -13.51
N GLN A 144 -2.94 2.30 -12.46
CA GLN A 144 -1.74 1.87 -11.73
C GLN A 144 -0.72 1.23 -12.66
N GLY A 145 -1.16 0.34 -13.56
CA GLY A 145 -0.30 -0.26 -14.57
C GLY A 145 0.33 0.77 -15.51
N LYS A 146 -0.47 1.72 -16.02
CA LYS A 146 0.00 2.80 -16.91
C LYS A 146 0.99 3.74 -16.21
N MET A 147 0.76 4.05 -14.95
CA MET A 147 1.56 5.01 -14.17
C MET A 147 2.81 4.39 -13.56
N LEU A 148 2.91 3.06 -13.47
CA LEU A 148 4.03 2.38 -12.80
C LEU A 148 5.40 2.76 -13.40
N PRO A 149 5.63 2.72 -14.73
CA PRO A 149 6.92 3.11 -15.30
C PRO A 149 7.27 4.58 -15.02
N ILE A 150 6.28 5.46 -15.02
CA ILE A 150 6.45 6.89 -14.74
C ILE A 150 6.86 7.09 -13.28
N LEU A 151 6.18 6.40 -12.36
CA LEU A 151 6.49 6.43 -10.93
C LEU A 151 7.91 5.91 -10.64
N LEU A 152 8.36 4.87 -11.35
CA LEU A 152 9.68 4.27 -11.18
C LEU A 152 10.82 5.04 -11.87
N SER A 153 10.51 6.03 -12.72
CA SER A 153 11.52 6.85 -13.43
C SER A 153 12.38 7.73 -12.52
N ILE A 154 11.90 8.05 -11.32
CA ILE A 154 12.61 8.86 -10.34
C ILE A 154 13.47 7.97 -9.45
N ASN A 155 14.62 8.48 -9.00
CA ASN A 155 15.41 7.87 -7.92
C ASN A 155 15.02 8.50 -6.57
N TRP A 156 13.94 8.02 -5.95
CA TRP A 156 13.35 8.53 -4.70
C TRP A 156 14.27 8.45 -3.50
N ARG A 157 15.26 7.55 -3.52
CA ARG A 157 16.27 7.44 -2.47
C ARG A 157 17.30 8.57 -2.53
N LYS A 158 17.73 8.97 -3.73
CA LYS A 158 18.65 10.09 -3.96
C LYS A 158 17.98 11.46 -3.88
N GLU A 159 16.65 11.52 -3.94
CA GLU A 159 15.90 12.74 -3.66
C GLU A 159 16.16 13.22 -2.22
N ASN A 160 16.26 14.54 -2.04
CA ASN A 160 16.43 15.13 -0.71
C ASN A 160 15.12 14.92 0.09
N PRO A 161 15.17 14.26 1.27
CA PRO A 161 13.98 13.98 2.06
C PRO A 161 13.21 15.24 2.49
N ASN A 162 13.90 16.39 2.54
CA ASN A 162 13.34 17.68 2.93
C ASN A 162 12.99 18.58 1.74
N GLN A 163 13.32 18.18 0.51
CA GLN A 163 13.14 19.02 -0.67
C GLN A 163 12.80 18.17 -1.90
N LEU A 164 11.56 18.31 -2.36
CA LEU A 164 11.06 17.69 -3.58
C LEU A 164 11.72 18.31 -4.82
N SER A 165 12.40 17.51 -5.66
CA SER A 165 12.94 18.01 -6.92
C SER A 165 11.85 18.35 -7.92
N ALA A 166 12.17 19.19 -8.92
CA ALA A 166 11.24 19.53 -9.99
C ALA A 166 10.80 18.29 -10.80
N GLY A 167 11.72 17.33 -11.03
CA GLY A 167 11.43 16.08 -11.73
C GLY A 167 10.45 15.20 -10.95
N ALA A 168 10.72 15.00 -9.66
CA ALA A 168 9.82 14.27 -8.77
C ALA A 168 8.45 14.96 -8.62
N ALA A 169 8.44 16.30 -8.50
CA ALA A 169 7.20 17.08 -8.48
C ALA A 169 6.37 16.88 -9.76
N ASN A 170 7.00 16.91 -10.93
CA ASN A 170 6.32 16.70 -12.21
C ASN A 170 5.69 15.30 -12.30
N VAL A 171 6.43 14.25 -11.89
CA VAL A 171 5.92 12.87 -11.84
C VAL A 171 4.74 12.73 -10.88
N LEU A 172 4.85 13.23 -9.65
CA LEU A 172 3.76 13.17 -8.67
C LEU A 172 2.53 13.96 -9.13
N ASN A 173 2.73 15.13 -9.73
CA ASN A 173 1.64 15.94 -10.27
C ASN A 173 0.94 15.22 -11.42
N THR A 174 1.70 14.59 -12.33
CA THR A 174 1.15 13.78 -13.43
C THR A 174 0.26 12.65 -12.89
N ILE A 175 0.77 11.86 -11.93
CA ILE A 175 0.02 10.75 -11.33
C ILE A 175 -1.23 11.26 -10.61
N LYS A 176 -1.10 12.33 -9.81
CA LYS A 176 -2.21 12.96 -9.10
C LYS A 176 -3.30 13.40 -10.07
N ASN A 177 -2.93 14.08 -11.16
CA ASN A 177 -3.87 14.63 -12.13
C ASN A 177 -4.59 13.53 -12.93
N GLU A 178 -3.90 12.48 -13.35
CA GLU A 178 -4.56 11.33 -14.01
C GLU A 178 -5.53 10.62 -13.06
N TRP A 179 -5.20 10.51 -11.77
CA TRP A 179 -6.10 9.96 -10.77
C TRP A 179 -7.36 10.81 -10.57
N LEU A 180 -7.17 12.13 -10.43
CA LEU A 180 -8.28 13.08 -10.30
C LEU A 180 -9.17 13.10 -11.54
N LYS A 181 -8.57 13.08 -12.73
CA LYS A 181 -9.28 13.00 -14.01
C LYS A 181 -10.17 11.76 -14.06
N LEU A 182 -9.64 10.59 -13.70
CA LEU A 182 -10.39 9.34 -13.65
C LEU A 182 -11.59 9.44 -12.70
N LEU A 183 -11.40 9.95 -11.48
CA LEU A 183 -12.50 10.08 -10.52
C LEU A 183 -13.55 11.10 -10.96
N LYS A 184 -13.14 12.23 -11.55
CA LYS A 184 -14.07 13.24 -12.08
C LYS A 184 -14.88 12.72 -13.27
N ILE A 185 -14.27 11.95 -14.16
CA ILE A 185 -14.98 11.27 -15.25
C ILE A 185 -16.02 10.29 -14.69
N ALA A 186 -15.67 9.52 -13.65
CA ALA A 186 -16.60 8.60 -13.01
C ALA A 186 -17.83 9.32 -12.42
N ILE A 187 -17.63 10.48 -11.78
CA ILE A 187 -18.72 11.32 -11.26
C ILE A 187 -19.62 11.84 -12.41
N ALA A 188 -19.03 12.24 -13.53
CA ALA A 188 -19.76 12.77 -14.68
C ALA A 188 -20.45 11.68 -15.54
N THR A 189 -20.18 10.40 -15.29
CA THR A 189 -20.65 9.30 -16.14
C THR A 189 -21.95 8.69 -15.58
N PRO A 190 -23.08 8.75 -16.32
CA PRO A 190 -24.39 8.29 -15.82
C PRO A 190 -24.48 6.81 -15.46
N SER A 191 -23.53 5.99 -15.92
CA SER A 191 -23.48 4.55 -15.63
C SER A 191 -22.82 4.20 -14.28
N TYR A 192 -22.48 5.22 -13.48
CA TYR A 192 -22.16 5.09 -12.06
C TYR A 192 -23.43 5.33 -11.22
N HIS A 193 -23.58 4.59 -10.12
CA HIS A 193 -24.68 4.77 -9.17
C HIS A 193 -24.57 6.13 -8.47
N VAL A 194 -25.69 6.84 -8.35
CA VAL A 194 -25.76 8.15 -7.67
C VAL A 194 -25.19 8.10 -6.24
N GLU A 195 -25.40 6.99 -5.54
CA GLU A 195 -24.84 6.75 -4.21
C GLU A 195 -23.30 6.70 -4.16
N GLN A 196 -22.63 6.51 -5.30
CA GLN A 196 -21.17 6.56 -5.42
C GLN A 196 -20.65 8.00 -5.47
N PHE A 197 -21.44 8.95 -5.97
CA PHE A 197 -20.98 10.31 -6.24
C PHE A 197 -20.53 11.03 -4.97
N GLY A 198 -21.20 10.81 -3.83
CA GLY A 198 -20.77 11.36 -2.56
C GLY A 198 -19.37 10.89 -2.13
N GLU A 199 -19.08 9.60 -2.26
CA GLU A 199 -17.77 9.05 -1.89
C GLU A 199 -16.68 9.36 -2.92
N LEU A 200 -17.02 9.39 -4.21
CA LEU A 200 -16.11 9.84 -5.27
C LEU A 200 -15.76 11.32 -5.10
N GLY A 201 -16.74 12.17 -4.83
CA GLY A 201 -16.57 13.60 -4.59
C GLY A 201 -15.66 13.85 -3.38
N LYS A 202 -15.90 13.16 -2.26
CA LYS A 202 -14.99 13.19 -1.11
C LYS A 202 -13.57 12.78 -1.49
N ALA A 203 -13.40 11.67 -2.21
CA ALA A 203 -12.07 11.21 -2.65
C ALA A 203 -11.35 12.25 -3.52
N VAL A 204 -12.07 12.89 -4.45
CA VAL A 204 -11.55 14.00 -5.26
C VAL A 204 -11.07 15.14 -4.37
N SER A 205 -11.91 15.64 -3.46
CA SER A 205 -11.53 16.73 -2.56
C SER A 205 -10.30 16.39 -1.71
N PHE A 206 -10.21 15.16 -1.19
CA PHE A 206 -9.04 14.73 -0.43
C PHE A 206 -7.77 14.70 -1.28
N ILE A 207 -7.83 14.13 -2.48
CA ILE A 207 -6.65 14.05 -3.37
C ILE A 207 -6.24 15.45 -3.84
N GLU A 208 -7.20 16.33 -4.17
CA GLU A 208 -6.92 17.73 -4.52
C GLU A 208 -6.19 18.46 -3.40
N ALA A 209 -6.64 18.30 -2.16
CA ALA A 209 -6.02 18.92 -0.99
C ALA A 209 -4.63 18.37 -0.65
N MET A 210 -4.26 17.17 -1.12
CA MET A 210 -2.91 16.63 -0.88
C MET A 210 -1.85 17.42 -1.63
N SER A 211 -0.93 18.06 -0.90
CA SER A 211 0.24 18.67 -1.50
C SER A 211 1.18 17.62 -2.11
N LEU A 212 2.02 18.03 -3.06
CA LEU A 212 3.03 17.12 -3.64
C LEU A 212 4.02 16.62 -2.59
N ASN A 213 4.30 17.42 -1.55
CA ASN A 213 5.12 16.98 -0.41
C ASN A 213 4.45 15.86 0.39
N VAL A 214 3.12 15.87 0.55
CA VAL A 214 2.41 14.73 1.18
C VAL A 214 2.56 13.47 0.34
N LEU A 215 2.38 13.58 -0.98
CA LEU A 215 2.53 12.44 -1.90
C LEU A 215 3.98 11.92 -1.93
N TYR A 216 4.96 12.81 -1.91
CA TYR A 216 6.39 12.49 -1.81
C TYR A 216 6.71 11.73 -0.53
N ARG A 217 6.21 12.16 0.63
CA ARG A 217 6.39 11.38 1.87
C ARG A 217 5.80 9.98 1.75
N LYS A 218 4.68 9.81 1.03
CA LYS A 218 4.12 8.46 0.82
C LYS A 218 5.02 7.57 -0.05
N THR A 219 5.79 8.09 -1.02
CA THR A 219 6.76 7.25 -1.76
C THR A 219 7.88 6.77 -0.83
N ARG A 220 8.39 7.66 0.04
CA ARG A 220 9.45 7.38 1.03
C ARG A 220 9.05 6.32 2.07
N VAL A 221 7.80 6.35 2.54
CA VAL A 221 7.27 5.31 3.46
C VAL A 221 7.42 3.90 2.91
N GLY A 222 7.44 3.72 1.58
CA GLY A 222 7.73 2.43 0.96
C GLY A 222 9.13 1.89 1.28
N ILE A 223 10.14 2.77 1.31
CA ILE A 223 11.52 2.43 1.69
C ILE A 223 11.56 2.05 3.18
N ASP A 224 10.94 2.89 4.03
CA ASP A 224 10.94 2.69 5.49
C ASP A 224 10.25 1.38 5.87
N TYR A 225 9.17 1.04 5.17
CA TYR A 225 8.48 -0.24 5.33
C TYR A 225 9.41 -1.44 5.08
N MET A 226 10.25 -1.37 4.04
CA MET A 226 11.20 -2.44 3.71
C MET A 226 12.34 -2.52 4.72
N LEU A 227 12.90 -1.38 5.12
CA LEU A 227 13.97 -1.31 6.12
C LEU A 227 13.51 -1.84 7.49
N ALA A 228 12.29 -1.50 7.91
CA ALA A 228 11.70 -2.00 9.14
C ALA A 228 11.53 -3.53 9.10
N ALA A 229 11.05 -4.07 7.98
CA ALA A 229 10.88 -5.52 7.81
C ALA A 229 12.23 -6.26 7.85
N GLU A 230 13.27 -5.70 7.23
CA GLU A 230 14.62 -6.25 7.26
C GLU A 230 15.23 -6.23 8.68
N LYS A 231 15.09 -5.11 9.39
CA LYS A 231 15.59 -4.98 10.77
C LYS A 231 15.00 -6.06 11.69
N ILE A 232 13.67 -6.21 11.66
CA ILE A 232 12.97 -7.21 12.48
C ILE A 232 13.48 -8.62 12.17
N ARG A 233 13.69 -8.94 10.89
CA ARG A 233 14.22 -10.25 10.47
C ARG A 233 15.62 -10.51 11.04
N ASN A 234 16.52 -9.53 10.94
CA ASN A 234 17.89 -9.66 11.45
C ASN A 234 17.91 -9.87 12.97
N GLU A 235 17.06 -9.13 13.71
CA GLU A 235 16.91 -9.30 15.16
C GLU A 235 16.39 -10.69 15.55
N ILE A 236 15.44 -11.26 14.79
CA ILE A 236 14.94 -12.61 15.02
C ILE A 236 16.03 -13.65 14.71
N GLY A 237 16.77 -13.48 13.61
CA GLY A 237 17.87 -14.37 13.22
C GLY A 237 18.95 -14.47 14.30
N GLU A 238 19.38 -13.34 14.85
CA GLU A 238 20.35 -13.30 15.95
C GLU A 238 19.83 -13.98 17.22
N LYS A 239 18.56 -13.76 17.60
CA LYS A 239 17.95 -14.42 18.76
C LYS A 239 17.91 -15.95 18.61
N ILE A 240 17.58 -16.44 17.42
CA ILE A 240 17.57 -17.88 17.12
C ILE A 240 18.98 -18.47 17.22
N LYS A 241 19.98 -17.79 16.65
CA LYS A 241 21.38 -18.20 16.71
C LYS A 241 21.87 -18.32 18.16
N ILE A 242 21.64 -17.29 18.98
CA ILE A 242 21.98 -17.29 20.41
C ILE A 242 21.31 -18.45 21.14
N TYR A 243 20.04 -18.72 20.85
CA TYR A 243 19.31 -19.84 21.48
C TYR A 243 19.98 -21.19 21.20
N PHE A 244 20.34 -21.48 19.94
CA PHE A 244 20.98 -22.75 19.58
C PHE A 244 22.41 -22.87 20.13
N GLU A 245 23.20 -21.80 20.11
CA GLU A 245 24.54 -21.77 20.71
C GLU A 245 24.49 -22.05 22.22
N SER A 246 23.49 -21.51 22.92
CA SER A 246 23.30 -21.74 24.37
C SER A 246 22.92 -23.18 24.71
N LYS A 247 22.24 -23.89 23.79
CA LYS A 247 21.84 -25.30 23.96
C LYS A 247 22.98 -26.26 23.71
N ASN A 248 23.88 -25.94 22.78
CA ASN A 248 25.03 -26.79 22.47
C ASN A 248 26.14 -26.75 23.54
N LYS A 249 26.26 -25.66 24.30
CA LYS A 249 27.23 -25.54 25.41
C LYS A 249 26.86 -26.34 26.68
N LYS A 250 25.67 -26.95 26.73
CA LYS A 250 25.18 -27.73 27.89
C LYS A 250 25.22 -29.24 27.66
N LYS A 251 25.89 -29.69 26.61
CA LYS A 251 26.24 -31.10 26.36
C LYS A 251 27.74 -31.26 26.52
#